data_AF-A0A954ZN14-F1
#
_entry.id   AF-A0A954ZN14-F1
#
_cell.length_a   1.000
_cell.length_b   1.000
_cell.length_c   1.000
_cell.angle_alpha   90.00
_cell.angle_beta   90.00
_cell.angle_gamma   90.00
#
_symmetry.space_group_name_H-M   'P 1'
#
loop_
_entity.id
_entity.type
_entity.pdbx_description
1 polymer ?
#
loop_
_entity_poly.entity_id
_entity_poly.type
_entity_poly.pdbx_seq_one_letter_code
_entity_poly.pdbx_strand_id
1 'polypeptide(L)'
;MKRFVLLALIAVLLPTTARAQLSTPDASRQGPTITIDGKAVIEPRTMAIAGIQREETSILPEIRTVRFGDTGYDLVCTYRNTKATPQPLARLTIGALALGPEVTYLNVHRGSTLVETTHKGYTSQAWRYPSEAFSPVAVLMNNDVAIGVSLLYPVTEYKHDVLVGVSKAGGVFHGPAGAEGWTVSFDLSQPPYNNVNTALPYPASLAPGEERTYTVAVRTMKRTRRPRSVTDAQDWLETLLPYREYFQMQFGTVSYTRNPDAVLACEVANASAIRSDNPRGFLGDKSTRPDLNGFGPFMNYIRAKEGFRRVMLWAPSGLYNKHPDLNYPPQFTLGWDDVPLLRTTYPQLSTLSRTGTQLGLWWGRATQHAGSWDPEKLEPLDLESRDHLRDIARQLAMAHRAGATLIGLDGLNHWLVPAWDQRRLIRAMRRVYPSITFVAEPMCADFIQVDAPGFMIAYTANKNARNDRDFHKLTTPHYLADFLLPGHESWAYFRYSEIQRIRPGNISAARVQSDASALAKLGYVPVIVSTVSLTDPDRARAAETWKTTVPEHLRQKPEAIRADP
;
A
#
# COMPACT_ATOMS: atom_id res chain seq x y z
N MET A 1 6.01 43.21 -4.99
CA MET A 1 6.90 43.34 -3.82
C MET A 1 6.75 42.16 -2.84
N LYS A 2 6.81 40.91 -3.32
CA LYS A 2 6.73 39.66 -2.52
C LYS A 2 7.58 38.55 -3.19
N ARG A 3 8.90 38.75 -3.26
CA ARG A 3 9.83 37.80 -3.91
C ARG A 3 11.11 37.50 -3.11
N PHE A 4 11.16 37.81 -1.80
CA PHE A 4 12.41 37.73 -1.03
C PHE A 4 12.41 36.87 0.26
N VAL A 5 11.42 35.98 0.47
CA VAL A 5 11.37 35.16 1.71
C VAL A 5 11.65 33.66 1.49
N LEU A 6 11.82 33.18 0.26
CA LEU A 6 11.95 31.74 0.00
C LEU A 6 13.38 31.17 0.08
N LEU A 7 14.39 31.99 0.42
CA LEU A 7 15.79 31.55 0.54
C LEU A 7 16.23 31.27 1.99
N ALA A 8 15.38 31.53 2.99
CA ALA A 8 15.70 31.28 4.40
C ALA A 8 15.13 29.96 4.96
N LEU A 9 14.33 29.21 4.19
CA LEU A 9 13.73 27.93 4.65
C LEU A 9 14.50 26.66 4.20
N ILE A 10 15.57 26.81 3.41
CA ILE A 10 16.40 25.67 2.94
C ILE A 10 17.54 25.37 3.94
N ALA A 11 17.77 26.23 4.94
CA ALA A 11 18.88 26.10 5.90
C ALA A 11 18.50 25.50 7.28
N VAL A 12 17.26 25.03 7.48
CA VAL A 12 16.83 24.33 8.72
C VAL A 12 16.54 22.84 8.46
N LEU A 13 17.02 22.30 7.33
CA LEU A 13 17.34 20.89 7.21
C LEU A 13 18.83 20.72 7.54
N LEU A 14 19.18 20.98 8.81
CA LEU A 14 20.48 20.56 9.31
C LEU A 14 20.61 19.06 9.01
N PRO A 15 21.75 18.59 8.46
CA PRO A 15 22.05 17.17 8.55
C PRO A 15 22.05 16.88 10.03
N THR A 16 21.05 16.16 10.53
CA THR A 16 21.10 15.52 11.85
C THR A 16 22.40 14.77 11.85
N THR A 17 23.37 15.37 12.54
CA THR A 17 24.74 14.92 12.56
C THR A 17 24.72 13.48 13.03
N ALA A 18 25.52 12.66 12.38
CA ALA A 18 25.81 11.29 12.78
C ALA A 18 26.41 11.30 14.19
N ARG A 19 25.57 11.51 15.21
CA ARG A 19 25.92 11.15 16.58
C ARG A 19 26.06 9.64 16.56
N ALA A 20 27.24 9.20 16.96
CA ALA A 20 27.68 7.81 16.91
C ALA A 20 26.54 6.90 17.36
N GLN A 21 25.99 6.15 16.42
CA GLN A 21 25.12 5.03 16.74
C GLN A 21 25.97 4.12 17.63
N LEU A 22 25.56 3.94 18.89
CA LEU A 22 26.36 3.17 19.84
C LEU A 22 26.24 1.70 19.47
N SER A 23 27.39 1.04 19.33
CA SER A 23 27.42 -0.40 19.23
C SER A 23 27.17 -1.00 20.60
N THR A 24 26.33 -2.03 20.69
CA THR A 24 26.21 -2.77 21.94
C THR A 24 27.49 -3.60 22.14
N PRO A 25 28.20 -3.44 23.27
CA PRO A 25 29.36 -4.28 23.59
C PRO A 25 28.94 -5.70 23.99
N ASP A 26 27.64 -5.93 24.22
CA ASP A 26 27.10 -7.22 24.63
C ASP A 26 27.01 -8.18 23.43
N ALA A 27 27.93 -9.15 23.39
CA ALA A 27 27.99 -10.17 22.35
C ALA A 27 26.73 -11.06 22.29
N SER A 28 25.97 -11.19 23.38
CA SER A 28 24.71 -11.96 23.38
C SER A 28 23.62 -11.31 22.53
N ARG A 29 23.78 -10.03 22.22
CA ARG A 29 22.85 -9.24 21.41
C ARG A 29 23.33 -9.07 19.97
N GLN A 30 24.40 -9.75 19.58
CA GLN A 30 24.94 -9.67 18.22
C GLN A 30 24.42 -10.83 17.38
N GLY A 31 23.97 -10.52 16.16
CA GLY A 31 23.73 -11.53 15.14
C GLY A 31 25.06 -12.17 14.70
N PRO A 32 25.05 -13.40 14.15
CA PRO A 32 26.27 -14.05 13.69
C PRO A 32 26.80 -13.40 12.40
N THR A 33 28.12 -13.51 12.18
CA THR A 33 28.72 -13.22 10.86
C THR A 33 28.13 -14.17 9.82
N ILE A 34 27.78 -13.62 8.65
CA ILE A 34 27.49 -14.40 7.46
C ILE A 34 28.59 -14.15 6.43
N THR A 35 29.14 -15.22 5.89
CA THR A 35 30.11 -15.18 4.80
C THR A 35 29.57 -15.88 3.56
N ILE A 36 29.87 -15.33 2.38
CA ILE A 36 29.62 -15.96 1.08
C ILE A 36 30.95 -15.97 0.34
N ASP A 37 31.39 -17.15 -0.11
CA ASP A 37 32.68 -17.35 -0.77
C ASP A 37 33.88 -16.77 0.02
N GLY A 38 33.86 -16.92 1.35
CA GLY A 38 34.89 -16.41 2.25
C GLY A 38 34.87 -14.90 2.51
N LYS A 39 33.95 -14.15 1.90
CA LYS A 39 33.75 -12.72 2.14
C LYS A 39 32.62 -12.49 3.14
N ALA A 40 32.84 -11.66 4.15
CA ALA A 40 31.77 -11.25 5.06
C ALA A 40 30.75 -10.39 4.31
N VAL A 41 29.49 -10.82 4.31
CA VAL A 41 28.36 -10.07 3.71
C VAL A 41 27.47 -9.46 4.79
N ILE A 42 27.46 -10.06 5.98
CA ILE A 42 26.92 -9.48 7.20
C ILE A 42 27.99 -9.61 8.26
N GLU A 43 28.43 -8.48 8.79
CA GLU A 43 29.33 -8.48 9.93
C GLU A 43 28.53 -8.37 11.24
N PRO A 44 28.88 -9.16 12.27
CA PRO A 44 28.18 -9.23 13.55
C PRO A 44 28.38 -7.96 14.38
N ARG A 45 29.07 -6.96 13.83
CA ARG A 45 29.59 -5.83 14.60
C ARG A 45 28.49 -4.95 15.16
N THR A 46 27.21 -5.19 14.90
CA THR A 46 26.10 -4.65 15.70
C THR A 46 24.71 -5.02 15.21
N MET A 47 23.93 -5.71 16.04
CA MET A 47 22.60 -5.15 16.28
C MET A 47 22.78 -3.94 17.19
N ALA A 48 22.55 -2.73 16.70
CA ALA A 48 22.16 -1.66 17.62
C ALA A 48 20.73 -1.95 18.04
N ILE A 49 20.58 -2.64 19.16
CA ILE A 49 19.48 -2.31 20.06
C ILE A 49 19.89 -0.97 20.67
N ALA A 50 19.02 0.04 20.59
CA ALA A 50 19.26 1.42 21.03
C ALA A 50 20.01 2.33 20.05
N GLY A 51 19.39 2.57 18.90
CA GLY A 51 19.50 3.88 18.26
C GLY A 51 18.67 4.92 19.03
N ILE A 52 19.32 5.73 19.86
CA ILE A 52 18.85 7.06 20.31
C ILE A 52 17.66 7.08 21.31
N GLN A 53 16.84 6.04 21.43
CA GLN A 53 15.98 5.92 22.61
C GLN A 53 16.88 5.64 23.82
N ARG A 54 16.79 6.48 24.86
CA ARG A 54 17.59 6.29 26.08
C ARG A 54 17.34 4.86 26.59
N GLU A 55 18.40 4.08 26.80
CA GLU A 55 18.29 2.73 27.41
C GLU A 55 17.51 2.79 28.74
N GLU A 56 17.50 3.94 29.40
CA GLU A 56 16.73 4.23 30.61
C GLU A 56 15.20 4.16 30.42
N THR A 57 14.69 4.36 29.20
CA THR A 57 13.24 4.60 28.98
C THR A 57 12.57 3.56 28.09
N SER A 58 13.29 2.57 27.55
CA SER A 58 12.71 1.56 26.65
C SER A 58 13.12 0.16 27.07
N ILE A 59 12.22 -0.81 26.88
CA ILE A 59 12.51 -2.21 27.16
C ILE A 59 13.49 -2.73 26.11
N LEU A 60 14.61 -3.28 26.56
CA LEU A 60 15.54 -4.04 25.74
C LEU A 60 15.07 -5.51 25.74
N PRO A 61 15.09 -6.19 24.58
CA PRO A 61 14.69 -7.59 24.54
C PRO A 61 15.81 -8.50 25.04
N GLU A 62 15.40 -9.66 25.56
CA GLU A 62 16.25 -10.84 25.58
C GLU A 62 16.31 -11.42 24.16
N ILE A 63 17.51 -11.72 23.67
CA ILE A 63 17.71 -12.21 22.31
C ILE A 63 18.21 -13.65 22.34
N ARG A 64 17.54 -14.49 21.55
CA ARG A 64 18.00 -15.83 21.21
C ARG A 64 18.22 -15.93 19.71
N THR A 65 19.44 -16.29 19.32
CA THR A 65 19.81 -16.49 17.93
C THR A 65 19.59 -17.94 17.51
N VAL A 66 18.93 -18.16 16.38
CA VAL A 66 18.77 -19.47 15.73
C VAL A 66 19.46 -19.43 14.37
N ARG A 67 20.51 -20.23 14.17
CA ARG A 67 21.21 -20.29 12.88
C ARG A 67 20.46 -21.18 11.88
N PHE A 68 20.47 -20.76 10.62
CA PHE A 68 19.96 -21.48 9.46
C PHE A 68 21.09 -21.69 8.46
N GLY A 69 21.92 -22.69 8.74
CA GLY A 69 23.15 -22.95 7.98
C GLY A 69 24.10 -21.76 8.01
N ASP A 70 24.80 -21.56 6.90
CA ASP A 70 25.76 -20.46 6.72
C ASP A 70 25.14 -19.23 6.08
N THR A 71 23.89 -19.31 5.61
CA THR A 71 23.25 -18.27 4.79
C THR A 71 22.18 -17.48 5.52
N GLY A 72 21.85 -17.82 6.77
CA GLY A 72 20.84 -17.08 7.51
C GLY A 72 20.80 -17.35 9.01
N TYR A 73 20.03 -16.53 9.70
CA TYR A 73 19.71 -16.69 11.11
C TYR A 73 18.40 -15.97 11.45
N ASP A 74 17.79 -16.36 12.57
CA ASP A 74 16.68 -15.66 13.18
C ASP A 74 17.12 -15.10 14.53
N LEU A 75 16.64 -13.90 14.85
CA LEU A 75 16.77 -13.25 16.14
C LEU A 75 15.41 -13.25 16.80
N VAL A 76 15.23 -14.11 17.79
CA VAL A 76 14.00 -14.17 18.59
C VAL A 76 14.17 -13.20 19.75
N CYS A 77 13.45 -12.08 19.68
CA CYS A 77 13.51 -10.96 20.61
C CYS A 77 12.29 -11.01 21.54
N THR A 78 12.51 -11.31 22.82
CA THR A 78 11.46 -11.31 23.85
C THR A 78 11.56 -10.06 24.71
N TYR A 79 10.51 -9.23 24.68
CA TYR A 79 10.40 -8.02 25.48
C TYR A 79 9.50 -8.31 26.69
N ARG A 80 9.97 -7.96 27.89
CA ARG A 80 9.20 -8.09 29.13
C ARG A 80 9.21 -6.78 29.90
N ASN A 81 8.04 -6.25 30.22
CA ASN A 81 7.95 -5.05 31.04
C ASN A 81 7.97 -5.39 32.54
N THR A 82 9.12 -5.21 33.17
CA THR A 82 9.27 -5.39 34.63
C THR A 82 9.00 -4.13 35.44
N LYS A 83 8.62 -3.01 34.79
CA LYS A 83 8.30 -1.74 35.44
C LYS A 83 6.81 -1.65 35.78
N ALA A 84 6.49 -0.73 36.69
CA ALA A 84 5.11 -0.47 37.14
C ALA A 84 4.30 0.42 36.18
N THR A 85 4.90 0.95 35.11
CA THR A 85 4.22 1.77 34.10
C THR A 85 4.42 1.18 32.70
N PRO A 86 3.53 1.49 31.73
CA PRO A 86 3.75 1.10 30.35
C PRO A 86 5.08 1.61 29.82
N GLN A 87 5.79 0.80 29.05
CA GLN A 87 7.12 1.13 28.51
C GLN A 87 7.18 0.88 27.00
N PRO A 88 7.85 1.75 26.23
CA PRO A 88 8.10 1.54 24.81
C PRO A 88 9.13 0.41 24.60
N LEU A 89 9.11 -0.16 23.39
CA LEU A 89 10.04 -1.19 22.96
C LEU A 89 11.18 -0.55 22.17
N ALA A 90 12.40 -1.02 22.41
CA ALA A 90 13.57 -0.55 21.69
C ALA A 90 13.56 -0.95 20.20
N ARG A 91 14.20 -0.11 19.36
CA ARG A 91 14.52 -0.38 17.95
C ARG A 91 15.32 -1.69 17.79
N LEU A 92 15.00 -2.45 16.75
CA LEU A 92 15.80 -3.55 16.24
C LEU A 92 16.59 -3.08 15.01
N THR A 93 17.90 -3.34 14.94
CA THR A 93 18.74 -2.95 13.79
C THR A 93 19.57 -4.14 13.34
N ILE A 94 19.66 -4.37 12.03
CA ILE A 94 20.50 -5.38 11.39
C ILE A 94 21.56 -4.68 10.54
N GLY A 95 22.82 -5.01 10.77
CA GLY A 95 23.97 -4.51 10.02
C GLY A 95 25.30 -4.79 10.73
N ALA A 96 26.44 -4.38 10.18
CA ALA A 96 26.58 -3.75 8.87
C ALA A 96 26.43 -4.78 7.74
N LEU A 97 25.63 -4.46 6.72
CA LEU A 97 25.48 -5.24 5.50
C LEU A 97 26.54 -4.79 4.49
N ALA A 98 27.52 -5.64 4.22
CA ALA A 98 28.71 -5.32 3.42
C ALA A 98 28.47 -5.61 1.92
N LEU A 99 27.53 -4.87 1.31
CA LEU A 99 27.19 -5.01 -0.11
C LEU A 99 27.99 -4.09 -1.04
N GLY A 100 28.80 -3.19 -0.47
CA GLY A 100 29.59 -2.21 -1.21
C GLY A 100 28.84 -0.91 -1.50
N PRO A 101 29.44 -0.01 -2.29
CA PRO A 101 28.93 1.34 -2.54
C PRO A 101 27.64 1.37 -3.36
N GLU A 102 27.41 0.36 -4.20
CA GLU A 102 26.29 0.32 -5.14
C GLU A 102 25.34 -0.78 -4.74
N VAL A 103 24.08 -0.42 -4.52
CA VAL A 103 23.04 -1.37 -4.16
C VAL A 103 21.77 -1.09 -4.93
N THR A 104 21.01 -2.15 -5.17
CA THR A 104 19.59 -2.09 -5.44
C THR A 104 18.86 -2.42 -4.15
N TYR A 105 17.90 -1.60 -3.74
CA TYR A 105 17.00 -1.94 -2.64
C TYR A 105 15.56 -2.08 -3.11
N LEU A 106 14.81 -2.92 -2.42
CA LEU A 106 13.37 -3.03 -2.62
C LEU A 106 12.67 -1.89 -1.88
N ASN A 107 12.05 -0.98 -2.63
CA ASN A 107 11.13 -0.01 -2.09
C ASN A 107 9.74 -0.65 -1.94
N VAL A 108 9.31 -0.78 -0.68
CA VAL A 108 8.04 -1.40 -0.29
C VAL A 108 6.91 -0.39 -0.08
N HIS A 109 7.14 0.91 -0.38
CA HIS A 109 6.15 1.95 -0.22
C HIS A 109 5.00 1.79 -1.23
N ARG A 110 3.87 1.23 -0.77
CA ARG A 110 2.64 1.03 -1.54
C ARG A 110 2.89 0.32 -2.87
N GLY A 111 3.79 -0.67 -2.88
CA GLY A 111 4.20 -1.39 -4.09
C GLY A 111 5.47 -2.21 -3.88
N SER A 112 6.11 -2.61 -4.98
CA SER A 112 7.39 -3.34 -4.98
C SER A 112 8.25 -2.87 -6.14
N THR A 113 8.96 -1.75 -5.95
CA THR A 113 9.88 -1.21 -6.96
C THR A 113 11.33 -1.43 -6.54
N LEU A 114 12.16 -1.86 -7.49
CA LEU A 114 13.60 -1.95 -7.28
C LEU A 114 14.22 -0.58 -7.57
N VAL A 115 15.00 -0.06 -6.62
CA VAL A 115 15.64 1.24 -6.73
C VAL A 115 17.15 1.07 -6.64
N GLU A 116 17.83 1.39 -7.72
CA GLU A 116 19.29 1.47 -7.76
C GLU A 116 19.76 2.76 -7.08
N THR A 117 20.81 2.66 -6.27
CA THR A 117 21.38 3.78 -5.56
C THR A 117 22.86 3.57 -5.24
N THR A 118 23.53 4.63 -4.83
CA THR A 118 24.89 4.58 -4.32
C THR A 118 24.92 5.07 -2.89
N HIS A 119 25.86 4.58 -2.08
CA HIS A 119 26.04 5.01 -0.70
C HIS A 119 26.18 6.55 -0.60
N LYS A 120 26.92 7.19 -1.50
CA LYS A 120 27.04 8.66 -1.52
C LYS A 120 25.70 9.35 -1.87
N GLY A 121 24.98 8.84 -2.87
CA GLY A 121 23.72 9.43 -3.34
C GLY A 121 22.48 9.07 -2.53
N TYR A 122 22.59 8.09 -1.63
CA TYR A 122 21.46 7.57 -0.90
C TYR A 122 21.09 8.45 0.30
N THR A 123 19.79 8.72 0.39
CA THR A 123 19.12 9.31 1.54
C THR A 123 18.33 8.21 2.23
N SER A 124 18.52 8.06 3.55
CA SER A 124 17.80 7.06 4.34
C SER A 124 16.30 7.10 4.06
N GLN A 125 15.72 5.92 3.86
CA GLN A 125 14.30 5.74 3.64
C GLN A 125 13.69 5.03 4.83
N ALA A 126 12.44 5.36 5.12
CA ALA A 126 11.68 4.74 6.17
C ALA A 126 10.21 4.67 5.77
N TRP A 127 9.55 3.56 6.08
CA TRP A 127 8.15 3.32 5.72
C TRP A 127 7.40 2.69 6.89
N ARG A 128 6.19 3.16 7.13
CA ARG A 128 5.36 2.66 8.23
C ARG A 128 4.58 1.43 7.79
N TYR A 129 4.77 0.30 8.45
CA TYR A 129 3.87 -0.84 8.34
C TYR A 129 2.86 -0.78 9.49
N PRO A 130 1.54 -0.90 9.25
CA PRO A 130 0.89 -1.34 7.99
C PRO A 130 0.30 -0.21 7.11
N SER A 131 0.71 1.04 7.27
CA SER A 131 0.06 2.19 6.59
C SER A 131 0.65 2.57 5.23
N GLU A 132 1.94 2.37 5.03
CA GLU A 132 2.71 2.80 3.87
C GLU A 132 3.52 1.68 3.24
N ALA A 133 4.18 0.87 4.07
CA ALA A 133 4.88 -0.32 3.63
C ALA A 133 3.88 -1.44 3.34
N PHE A 134 4.06 -2.13 2.22
CA PHE A 134 3.24 -3.30 1.89
C PHE A 134 3.45 -4.46 2.88
N SER A 135 4.70 -4.68 3.29
CA SER A 135 5.12 -5.71 4.25
C SER A 135 6.26 -5.17 5.14
N PRO A 136 6.46 -5.69 6.36
CA PRO A 136 7.54 -5.29 7.26
C PRO A 136 8.87 -5.98 6.90
N VAL A 137 9.30 -5.82 5.65
CA VAL A 137 10.50 -6.43 5.08
C VAL A 137 11.39 -5.40 4.41
N ALA A 138 12.68 -5.70 4.30
CA ALA A 138 13.63 -4.97 3.47
C ALA A 138 14.49 -5.97 2.69
N VAL A 139 14.82 -5.61 1.44
CA VAL A 139 15.78 -6.37 0.63
C VAL A 139 16.81 -5.39 0.08
N LEU A 140 18.08 -5.72 0.27
CA LEU A 140 19.20 -5.04 -0.35
C LEU A 140 20.00 -6.06 -1.15
N MET A 141 20.45 -5.68 -2.33
CA MET A 141 21.21 -6.55 -3.19
C MET A 141 22.25 -5.77 -4.00
N ASN A 142 23.34 -6.43 -4.34
CA ASN A 142 24.24 -5.99 -5.39
C ASN A 142 24.20 -7.02 -6.54
N ASN A 143 25.28 -7.11 -7.30
CA ASN A 143 25.37 -8.01 -8.44
C ASN A 143 25.56 -9.49 -8.04
N ASP A 144 26.11 -9.73 -6.85
CA ASP A 144 26.59 -11.05 -6.41
C ASP A 144 25.76 -11.62 -5.25
N VAL A 145 25.15 -10.76 -4.43
CA VAL A 145 24.48 -11.13 -3.19
C VAL A 145 23.16 -10.38 -3.04
N ALA A 146 22.15 -11.06 -2.52
CA ALA A 146 20.92 -10.47 -2.01
C ALA A 146 20.77 -10.79 -0.51
N ILE A 147 20.29 -9.82 0.25
CA ILE A 147 20.03 -9.92 1.68
C ILE A 147 18.60 -9.49 1.94
N GLY A 148 17.80 -10.40 2.49
CA GLY A 148 16.44 -10.14 2.96
C GLY A 148 16.41 -10.09 4.47
N VAL A 149 15.71 -9.07 5.00
CA VAL A 149 15.48 -8.89 6.42
C VAL A 149 13.99 -8.71 6.64
N SER A 150 13.39 -9.56 7.48
CA SER A 150 11.95 -9.57 7.72
C SER A 150 11.64 -9.51 9.21
N LEU A 151 10.66 -8.71 9.60
CA LEU A 151 10.11 -8.73 10.95
C LEU A 151 8.82 -9.57 10.97
N LEU A 152 8.79 -10.56 11.85
CA LEU A 152 7.70 -11.51 12.03
C LEU A 152 7.03 -11.19 13.36
N TYR A 153 5.79 -10.73 13.33
CA TYR A 153 4.99 -10.44 14.52
C TYR A 153 3.49 -10.44 14.19
N PRO A 154 2.62 -10.84 15.14
CA PRO A 154 1.19 -10.97 14.87
C PRO A 154 0.52 -9.59 14.91
N VAL A 155 0.61 -8.83 13.81
CA VAL A 155 0.14 -7.43 13.74
C VAL A 155 -1.32 -7.23 14.17
N THR A 156 -2.19 -8.21 13.92
CA THR A 156 -3.61 -8.17 14.33
C THR A 156 -3.84 -8.39 15.83
N GLU A 157 -2.89 -9.05 16.50
CA GLU A 157 -2.91 -9.29 17.94
C GLU A 157 -2.19 -8.16 18.69
N TYR A 158 -0.98 -7.82 18.24
CA TYR A 158 -0.12 -6.84 18.90
C TYR A 158 -0.56 -5.40 18.65
N LYS A 159 -1.31 -5.14 17.55
CA LYS A 159 -1.99 -3.88 17.26
C LYS A 159 -1.10 -2.64 17.39
N HIS A 160 0.08 -2.71 16.79
CA HIS A 160 0.99 -1.57 16.70
C HIS A 160 1.71 -1.56 15.36
N ASP A 161 2.26 -0.39 15.07
CA ASP A 161 2.98 -0.09 13.84
C ASP A 161 4.46 -0.38 13.99
N VAL A 162 5.14 -0.45 12.86
CA VAL A 162 6.59 -0.57 12.78
C VAL A 162 7.11 0.37 11.70
N LEU A 163 8.17 1.12 12.00
CA LEU A 163 8.90 1.86 10.97
C LEU A 163 10.01 0.97 10.41
N VAL A 164 9.88 0.57 9.15
CA VAL A 164 10.92 -0.17 8.42
C VAL A 164 11.88 0.84 7.80
N GLY A 165 13.13 0.84 8.26
CA GLY A 165 14.16 1.77 7.82
C GLY A 165 15.27 1.08 7.02
N VAL A 166 15.74 1.74 5.97
CA VAL A 166 16.99 1.39 5.27
C VAL A 166 17.91 2.59 5.30
N SER A 167 19.09 2.43 5.88
CA SER A 167 20.03 3.53 6.12
C SER A 167 21.46 3.18 5.72
N LYS A 168 22.27 4.22 5.56
CA LYS A 168 23.72 4.10 5.46
C LYS A 168 24.28 3.77 6.81
N ALA A 169 25.20 2.84 6.84
CA ALA A 169 25.87 2.47 8.07
C ALA A 169 26.93 3.53 8.39
N GLY A 170 26.69 4.34 9.43
CA GLY A 170 27.61 5.36 9.92
C GLY A 170 28.26 4.99 11.25
N GLY A 171 29.34 5.69 11.63
CA GLY A 171 30.02 5.49 12.91
C GLY A 171 30.55 4.07 13.08
N VAL A 172 30.19 3.39 14.17
CA VAL A 172 30.62 2.01 14.46
C VAL A 172 30.09 0.97 13.46
N PHE A 173 29.13 1.36 12.61
CA PHE A 173 28.56 0.50 11.57
C PHE A 173 29.25 0.68 10.21
N HIS A 174 30.27 1.53 10.08
CA HIS A 174 30.92 1.83 8.79
C HIS A 174 31.57 0.61 8.11
N GLY A 175 31.56 -0.58 8.72
CA GLY A 175 32.19 -1.80 8.19
C GLY A 175 33.72 -1.73 8.24
N PRO A 176 34.44 -2.76 7.78
CA PRO A 176 35.89 -2.71 7.61
C PRO A 176 36.25 -1.64 6.56
N ALA A 177 37.51 -1.20 6.56
CA ALA A 177 38.00 -0.24 5.58
C ALA A 177 37.68 -0.72 4.15
N GLY A 178 36.87 0.07 3.43
CA GLY A 178 36.42 -0.23 2.06
C GLY A 178 35.04 -0.89 1.93
N ALA A 179 34.42 -1.35 3.03
CA ALA A 179 33.06 -1.88 3.02
C ALA A 179 32.08 -0.78 3.45
N GLU A 180 31.66 0.07 2.52
CA GLU A 180 30.51 0.95 2.77
C GLU A 180 29.29 0.10 3.17
N GLY A 181 28.89 0.20 4.43
CA GLY A 181 27.88 -0.67 5.02
C GLY A 181 26.46 -0.11 4.86
N TRP A 182 25.49 -1.00 4.90
CA TRP A 182 24.06 -0.67 4.95
C TRP A 182 23.44 -1.21 6.24
N THR A 183 22.34 -0.60 6.69
CA THR A 183 21.57 -1.09 7.83
C THR A 183 20.09 -1.17 7.50
N VAL A 184 19.43 -2.17 8.07
CA VAL A 184 17.97 -2.27 8.13
C VAL A 184 17.54 -2.09 9.57
N SER A 185 16.49 -1.31 9.83
CA SER A 185 15.95 -1.14 11.18
C SER A 185 14.44 -1.33 11.22
N PHE A 186 13.95 -1.78 12.37
CA PHE A 186 12.54 -1.79 12.74
C PHE A 186 12.36 -0.96 14.01
N ASP A 187 11.78 0.23 13.89
CA ASP A 187 11.33 0.97 15.07
C ASP A 187 9.96 0.46 15.49
N LEU A 188 9.90 -0.21 16.64
CA LEU A 188 8.64 -0.70 17.21
C LEU A 188 7.88 0.42 17.95
N SER A 189 8.59 1.41 18.48
CA SER A 189 8.03 2.56 19.20
C SER A 189 8.49 3.88 18.60
N GLN A 190 7.96 4.99 19.10
CA GLN A 190 8.21 6.31 18.52
C GLN A 190 9.71 6.67 18.52
N PRO A 191 10.36 6.87 17.36
CA PRO A 191 11.74 7.33 17.32
C PRO A 191 11.86 8.74 17.95
N PRO A 192 12.99 9.04 18.62
CA PRO A 192 13.19 10.29 19.38
C PRO A 192 13.26 11.56 18.50
N TYR A 193 13.53 11.41 17.20
CA TYR A 193 13.55 12.50 16.23
C TYR A 193 12.50 12.25 15.14
N ASN A 194 11.25 12.13 15.57
CA ASN A 194 10.15 11.93 14.63
C ASN A 194 9.75 13.23 13.95
N ASN A 195 9.25 13.08 12.73
CA ASN A 195 8.48 14.10 12.06
C ASN A 195 7.18 13.45 11.57
N VAL A 196 6.30 14.22 10.95
CA VAL A 196 5.01 13.75 10.44
C VAL A 196 5.12 12.54 9.48
N ASN A 197 6.27 12.35 8.84
CA ASN A 197 6.52 11.23 7.91
C ASN A 197 7.04 9.96 8.61
N THR A 198 7.59 10.07 9.83
CA THR A 198 8.15 8.94 10.59
C THR A 198 7.45 8.69 11.92
N ALA A 199 6.43 9.49 12.25
CA ALA A 199 5.56 9.27 13.39
C ALA A 199 4.76 7.97 13.22
N LEU A 200 4.74 7.15 14.26
CA LEU A 200 3.93 5.93 14.32
C LEU A 200 2.59 6.29 14.98
N PRO A 201 1.45 6.15 14.29
CA PRO A 201 0.14 6.40 14.89
C PRO A 201 -0.13 5.50 16.09
N TYR A 202 0.29 4.24 16.03
CA TYR A 202 0.14 3.26 17.10
C TYR A 202 1.52 2.67 17.46
N PRO A 203 2.35 3.38 18.23
CA PRO A 203 3.66 2.84 18.64
C PRO A 203 3.47 1.68 19.62
N ALA A 204 4.37 0.68 19.56
CA ALA A 204 4.38 -0.40 20.52
C ALA A 204 4.62 0.12 21.95
N SER A 205 3.90 -0.45 22.91
CA SER A 205 4.12 -0.26 24.33
C SER A 205 3.66 -1.54 25.04
N LEU A 206 4.38 -1.93 26.10
CA LEU A 206 3.99 -3.07 26.94
C LEU A 206 3.44 -2.55 28.26
N ALA A 207 2.29 -3.04 28.69
CA ALA A 207 1.76 -2.83 30.03
C ALA A 207 2.65 -3.51 31.10
N PRO A 208 2.57 -3.12 32.38
CA PRO A 208 3.30 -3.80 33.46
C PRO A 208 3.04 -5.31 33.48
N GLY A 209 4.11 -6.11 33.48
CA GLY A 209 4.04 -7.57 33.47
C GLY A 209 3.75 -8.21 32.10
N GLU A 210 3.47 -7.41 31.07
CA GLU A 210 3.25 -7.92 29.71
C GLU A 210 4.56 -8.39 29.08
N GLU A 211 4.44 -9.42 28.24
CA GLU A 211 5.52 -9.97 27.44
C GLU A 211 5.08 -10.11 25.98
N ARG A 212 5.97 -9.78 25.03
CA ARG A 212 5.78 -10.00 23.59
C ARG A 212 7.05 -10.51 22.95
N THR A 213 6.89 -11.33 21.91
CA THR A 213 8.01 -11.91 21.16
C THR A 213 7.93 -11.50 19.70
N TYR A 214 9.07 -11.11 19.16
CA TYR A 214 9.26 -10.73 17.76
C TYR A 214 10.37 -11.61 17.18
N THR A 215 10.29 -11.95 15.91
CA THR A 215 11.40 -12.62 15.22
C THR A 215 11.90 -11.76 14.07
N VAL A 216 13.19 -11.47 14.03
CA VAL A 216 13.84 -10.86 12.87
C VAL A 216 14.55 -11.96 12.09
N ALA A 217 14.01 -12.32 10.92
CA ALA A 217 14.63 -13.29 10.04
C ALA A 217 15.56 -12.60 9.05
N VAL A 218 16.82 -13.05 9.02
CA VAL A 218 17.85 -12.57 8.13
C VAL A 218 18.28 -13.73 7.22
N ARG A 219 18.16 -13.54 5.91
CA ARG A 219 18.58 -14.52 4.91
C ARG A 219 19.44 -13.84 3.85
N THR A 220 20.45 -14.56 3.41
CA THR A 220 21.36 -14.14 2.35
C THR A 220 21.38 -15.20 1.27
N MET A 221 21.62 -14.78 0.04
CA MET A 221 21.85 -15.71 -1.05
C MET A 221 22.87 -15.14 -2.02
N LYS A 222 23.62 -16.04 -2.65
CA LYS A 222 24.40 -15.70 -3.84
C LYS A 222 23.46 -15.59 -5.03
N ARG A 223 23.59 -14.50 -5.77
CA ARG A 223 22.84 -14.26 -7.00
C ARG A 223 23.53 -14.97 -8.13
N THR A 224 22.82 -15.87 -8.78
CA THR A 224 23.36 -16.67 -9.89
C THR A 224 23.00 -16.06 -11.25
N ARG A 225 22.01 -15.17 -11.30
CA ARG A 225 21.54 -14.56 -12.55
C ARG A 225 20.82 -13.24 -12.30
N ARG A 226 21.11 -12.24 -13.13
CA ARG A 226 20.27 -11.03 -13.21
C ARG A 226 19.03 -11.29 -14.07
N PRO A 227 17.84 -10.83 -13.66
CA PRO A 227 16.65 -10.83 -14.50
C PRO A 227 16.93 -10.09 -15.83
N ARG A 228 16.44 -10.62 -16.97
CA ARG A 228 16.57 -9.94 -18.28
C ARG A 228 15.44 -8.95 -18.52
N SER A 229 14.32 -9.12 -17.83
CA SER A 229 13.17 -8.23 -17.84
C SER A 229 12.62 -8.04 -16.42
N VAL A 230 11.80 -7.02 -16.23
CA VAL A 230 11.06 -6.78 -14.97
C VAL A 230 9.98 -7.84 -14.71
N THR A 231 9.65 -8.67 -15.69
CA THR A 231 8.66 -9.76 -15.56
C THR A 231 9.30 -11.14 -15.38
N ASP A 232 10.64 -11.23 -15.45
CA ASP A 232 11.39 -12.46 -15.23
C ASP A 232 11.41 -12.85 -13.75
N ALA A 233 11.78 -14.09 -13.47
CA ALA A 233 11.93 -14.62 -12.12
C ALA A 233 12.94 -13.81 -11.30
N GLN A 234 12.55 -13.48 -10.08
CA GLN A 234 13.31 -12.69 -9.13
C GLN A 234 13.93 -13.60 -8.06
N ASP A 235 15.22 -13.89 -8.20
CA ASP A 235 15.96 -14.80 -7.31
C ASP A 235 15.94 -14.34 -5.84
N TRP A 236 16.12 -13.05 -5.62
CA TRP A 236 16.14 -12.43 -4.29
C TRP A 236 14.90 -12.70 -3.43
N LEU A 237 13.77 -13.09 -4.01
CA LEU A 237 12.56 -13.48 -3.27
C LEU A 237 12.82 -14.65 -2.30
N GLU A 238 13.80 -15.51 -2.58
CA GLU A 238 14.18 -16.60 -1.69
C GLU A 238 14.59 -16.11 -0.29
N THR A 239 15.19 -14.92 -0.21
CA THR A 239 15.58 -14.32 1.06
C THR A 239 14.39 -13.92 1.95
N LEU A 240 13.17 -13.90 1.39
CA LEU A 240 11.94 -13.56 2.10
C LEU A 240 11.06 -14.78 2.42
N LEU A 241 11.57 -16.01 2.19
CA LEU A 241 10.87 -17.25 2.53
C LEU A 241 10.32 -17.28 3.97
N PRO A 242 11.09 -16.90 5.01
CA PRO A 242 10.57 -16.93 6.39
C PRO A 242 9.34 -16.04 6.58
N TYR A 243 9.32 -14.85 5.95
CA TYR A 243 8.17 -13.96 6.03
C TYR A 243 6.96 -14.54 5.31
N ARG A 244 7.14 -15.11 4.12
CA ARG A 244 6.06 -15.74 3.38
C ARG A 244 5.42 -16.88 4.15
N GLU A 245 6.24 -17.78 4.71
CA GLU A 245 5.75 -18.93 5.49
C GLU A 245 4.96 -18.47 6.72
N TYR A 246 5.52 -17.51 7.47
CA TYR A 246 4.83 -16.90 8.59
C TYR A 246 3.51 -16.22 8.18
N PHE A 247 3.56 -15.37 7.15
CA PHE A 247 2.41 -14.64 6.64
C PHE A 247 1.28 -15.60 6.24
N GLN A 248 1.61 -16.66 5.49
CA GLN A 248 0.63 -17.63 5.01
C GLN A 248 0.06 -18.48 6.15
N MET A 249 0.88 -18.83 7.14
CA MET A 249 0.40 -19.48 8.36
C MET A 249 -0.59 -18.60 9.13
N GLN A 250 -0.35 -17.30 9.21
CA GLN A 250 -1.20 -16.38 9.98
C GLN A 250 -2.45 -15.91 9.25
N PHE A 251 -2.35 -15.71 7.93
CA PHE A 251 -3.36 -14.99 7.17
C PHE A 251 -3.91 -15.76 5.98
N GLY A 252 -3.28 -16.85 5.57
CA GLY A 252 -3.70 -17.67 4.44
C GLY A 252 -3.42 -17.03 3.08
N THR A 253 -4.19 -17.44 2.08
CA THR A 253 -4.15 -16.92 0.71
C THR A 253 -5.27 -15.90 0.49
N VAL A 254 -5.31 -15.28 -0.70
CA VAL A 254 -6.43 -14.39 -1.07
C VAL A 254 -7.78 -15.09 -0.87
N SER A 255 -8.72 -14.41 -0.24
CA SER A 255 -10.05 -14.94 0.09
C SER A 255 -11.13 -14.50 -0.90
N TYR A 256 -10.75 -13.88 -2.02
CA TYR A 256 -11.63 -13.46 -3.11
C TYR A 256 -11.24 -14.10 -4.44
N THR A 257 -12.17 -14.08 -5.40
CA THR A 257 -11.87 -14.51 -6.77
C THR A 257 -11.29 -13.35 -7.55
N ARG A 258 -10.08 -13.53 -8.08
CA ARG A 258 -9.42 -12.55 -8.93
C ARG A 258 -10.24 -12.27 -10.19
N ASN A 259 -10.45 -11.00 -10.51
CA ASN A 259 -10.99 -10.56 -11.79
C ASN A 259 -9.95 -9.72 -12.56
N PRO A 260 -9.37 -10.25 -13.66
CA PRO A 260 -8.33 -9.56 -14.41
C PRO A 260 -8.86 -8.47 -15.36
N ASP A 261 -10.17 -8.36 -15.55
CA ASP A 261 -10.75 -7.44 -16.54
C ASP A 261 -10.53 -5.98 -16.14
N ALA A 262 -10.17 -5.16 -17.13
CA ALA A 262 -9.99 -3.72 -16.95
C ALA A 262 -11.28 -3.04 -16.48
N VAL A 263 -11.11 -1.95 -15.73
CA VAL A 263 -12.18 -1.17 -15.12
C VAL A 263 -12.25 0.20 -15.80
N LEU A 264 -13.44 0.54 -16.30
CA LEU A 264 -13.73 1.91 -16.70
C LEU A 264 -13.96 2.76 -15.45
N ALA A 265 -13.16 3.80 -15.26
CA ALA A 265 -13.40 4.79 -14.23
C ALA A 265 -14.25 5.94 -14.77
N CYS A 266 -15.39 6.18 -14.14
CA CYS A 266 -16.30 7.26 -14.48
C CYS A 266 -16.50 8.18 -13.28
N GLU A 267 -16.06 9.43 -13.40
CA GLU A 267 -16.42 10.49 -12.45
C GLU A 267 -17.87 10.91 -12.68
N VAL A 268 -18.70 10.80 -11.65
CA VAL A 268 -20.10 11.28 -11.68
C VAL A 268 -20.16 12.76 -11.32
N ALA A 269 -19.27 13.20 -10.42
CA ALA A 269 -19.15 14.58 -9.98
C ALA A 269 -17.68 15.00 -9.85
N ASN A 270 -17.40 16.29 -10.04
CA ASN A 270 -16.08 16.88 -9.97
C ASN A 270 -16.14 18.30 -9.41
N ALA A 271 -15.12 18.70 -8.65
CA ALA A 271 -15.08 20.01 -7.99
C ALA A 271 -15.17 21.18 -9.00
N SER A 272 -14.64 21.01 -10.21
CA SER A 272 -14.70 22.01 -11.27
C SER A 272 -16.12 22.29 -11.79
N ALA A 273 -17.08 21.40 -11.53
CA ALA A 273 -18.47 21.53 -11.95
C ALA A 273 -19.38 22.12 -10.86
N ILE A 274 -18.85 22.43 -9.67
CA ILE A 274 -19.60 23.03 -8.56
C ILE A 274 -19.94 24.49 -8.92
N ARG A 275 -21.23 24.83 -8.83
CA ARG A 275 -21.80 26.17 -9.06
C ARG A 275 -23.14 26.29 -8.35
N SER A 276 -23.72 27.49 -8.29
CA SER A 276 -24.98 27.73 -7.57
C SER A 276 -26.16 26.88 -8.07
N ASP A 277 -26.24 26.60 -9.37
CA ASP A 277 -27.23 25.72 -10.01
C ASP A 277 -26.76 24.26 -10.15
N ASN A 278 -25.59 23.91 -9.59
CA ASN A 278 -25.03 22.55 -9.51
C ASN A 278 -24.22 22.39 -8.21
N PRO A 279 -24.87 22.46 -7.04
CA PRO A 279 -24.16 22.46 -5.76
C PRO A 279 -23.42 21.14 -5.51
N ARG A 280 -23.82 20.04 -6.15
CA ARG A 280 -23.17 18.74 -6.00
C ARG A 280 -22.06 18.47 -7.02
N GLY A 281 -21.79 19.42 -7.92
CA GLY A 281 -20.72 19.31 -8.91
C GLY A 281 -20.90 18.15 -9.89
N PHE A 282 -22.15 17.73 -10.19
CA PHE A 282 -22.40 16.66 -11.15
C PHE A 282 -21.88 17.04 -12.54
N LEU A 283 -21.13 16.13 -13.17
CA LEU A 283 -20.60 16.32 -14.52
C LEU A 283 -21.73 16.21 -15.56
N GLY A 284 -21.54 16.91 -16.67
CA GLY A 284 -22.51 16.98 -17.77
C GLY A 284 -23.22 18.32 -17.89
N ASP A 285 -24.04 18.42 -18.92
CA ASP A 285 -24.94 19.55 -19.17
C ASP A 285 -26.32 19.33 -18.54
N LYS A 286 -27.28 20.22 -18.85
CA LYS A 286 -28.65 20.12 -18.34
C LYS A 286 -29.39 18.84 -18.76
N SER A 287 -28.96 18.16 -19.82
CA SER A 287 -29.60 16.95 -20.35
C SER A 287 -28.96 15.65 -19.82
N THR A 288 -27.78 15.74 -19.22
CA THR A 288 -26.97 14.57 -18.82
C THR A 288 -26.68 14.49 -17.32
N ARG A 289 -26.83 15.62 -16.60
CA ARG A 289 -26.64 15.69 -15.15
C ARG A 289 -27.60 14.76 -14.37
N PRO A 290 -27.10 13.88 -13.48
CA PRO A 290 -27.93 12.96 -12.71
C PRO A 290 -28.96 13.60 -11.79
N ASP A 291 -28.66 14.76 -11.20
CA ASP A 291 -29.63 15.45 -10.34
C ASP A 291 -30.83 16.02 -11.09
N LEU A 292 -30.69 16.24 -12.41
CA LEU A 292 -31.74 16.79 -13.28
C LEU A 292 -32.43 15.72 -14.14
N ASN A 293 -31.74 14.62 -14.47
CA ASN A 293 -32.23 13.59 -15.40
C ASN A 293 -32.15 12.15 -14.86
N GLY A 294 -31.70 11.96 -13.62
CA GLY A 294 -31.43 10.64 -13.05
C GLY A 294 -30.20 9.99 -13.68
N PHE A 295 -29.93 8.73 -13.32
CA PHE A 295 -28.77 8.04 -13.86
C PHE A 295 -28.91 7.57 -15.32
N GLY A 296 -30.10 7.66 -15.93
CA GLY A 296 -30.39 7.15 -17.28
C GLY A 296 -29.42 7.62 -18.38
N PRO A 297 -29.19 8.94 -18.56
CA PRO A 297 -28.22 9.42 -19.55
C PRO A 297 -26.80 8.92 -19.31
N PHE A 298 -26.40 8.89 -18.03
CA PHE A 298 -25.10 8.37 -17.62
C PHE A 298 -24.96 6.86 -17.88
N MET A 299 -26.05 6.10 -17.76
CA MET A 299 -26.10 4.70 -18.13
C MET A 299 -25.87 4.46 -19.62
N ASN A 300 -26.46 5.31 -20.47
CA ASN A 300 -26.25 5.23 -21.91
C ASN A 300 -24.80 5.54 -22.28
N TYR A 301 -24.18 6.51 -21.58
CA TYR A 301 -22.76 6.78 -21.73
C TYR A 301 -21.90 5.56 -21.41
N ILE A 302 -22.14 4.86 -20.30
CA ILE A 302 -21.38 3.66 -19.91
C ILE A 302 -21.59 2.53 -20.93
N ARG A 303 -22.83 2.27 -21.35
CA ARG A 303 -23.12 1.20 -22.33
C ARG A 303 -22.45 1.43 -23.69
N ALA A 304 -22.22 2.69 -24.06
CA ALA A 304 -21.49 3.03 -25.28
C ALA A 304 -19.96 2.81 -25.17
N LYS A 305 -19.43 2.44 -23.99
CA LYS A 305 -18.00 2.15 -23.78
C LYS A 305 -17.73 0.65 -23.88
N GLU A 306 -17.61 0.19 -25.11
CA GLU A 306 -17.25 -1.19 -25.42
C GLU A 306 -15.87 -1.57 -24.85
N GLY A 307 -15.69 -2.87 -24.60
CA GLY A 307 -14.45 -3.45 -24.10
C GLY A 307 -14.24 -3.37 -22.59
N PHE A 308 -15.07 -2.66 -21.84
CA PHE A 308 -15.03 -2.68 -20.38
C PHE A 308 -16.14 -3.57 -19.81
N ARG A 309 -15.74 -4.63 -19.08
CA ARG A 309 -16.68 -5.53 -18.36
C ARG A 309 -16.96 -5.07 -16.93
N ARG A 310 -16.21 -4.08 -16.45
CA ARG A 310 -16.32 -3.51 -15.12
C ARG A 310 -16.33 -2.00 -15.24
N VAL A 311 -17.21 -1.35 -14.50
CA VAL A 311 -17.25 0.09 -14.35
C VAL A 311 -17.19 0.41 -12.88
N MET A 312 -16.55 1.51 -12.51
CA MET A 312 -16.61 2.04 -11.16
C MET A 312 -16.99 3.53 -11.24
N LEU A 313 -17.91 3.95 -10.36
CA LEU A 313 -18.47 5.30 -10.35
C LEU A 313 -17.88 6.10 -9.18
N TRP A 314 -17.17 7.17 -9.50
CA TRP A 314 -16.56 8.06 -8.51
C TRP A 314 -17.52 9.19 -8.14
N ALA A 315 -17.58 9.50 -6.83
CA ALA A 315 -18.47 10.48 -6.24
C ALA A 315 -19.96 10.31 -6.66
N PRO A 316 -20.55 9.11 -6.51
CA PRO A 316 -21.89 8.82 -7.05
C PRO A 316 -23.02 9.63 -6.40
N SER A 317 -22.81 10.17 -5.19
CA SER A 317 -23.74 11.09 -4.53
C SER A 317 -23.44 12.58 -4.75
N GLY A 318 -22.37 12.91 -5.46
CA GLY A 318 -21.90 14.28 -5.64
C GLY A 318 -20.80 14.68 -4.64
N LEU A 319 -20.51 15.98 -4.64
CA LEU A 319 -19.50 16.64 -3.83
C LEU A 319 -20.11 17.72 -2.93
N TYR A 320 -19.36 18.10 -1.89
CA TYR A 320 -19.65 19.22 -1.01
C TYR A 320 -19.31 20.56 -1.69
N ASN A 321 -20.18 21.56 -1.52
CA ASN A 321 -19.95 22.91 -2.04
C ASN A 321 -19.46 23.89 -0.98
N LYS A 322 -19.83 23.69 0.29
CA LYS A 322 -19.41 24.58 1.39
C LYS A 322 -18.04 24.17 1.93
N HIS A 323 -17.81 22.87 2.08
CA HIS A 323 -16.56 22.32 2.62
C HIS A 323 -15.83 21.45 1.58
N PRO A 324 -15.30 22.05 0.49
CA PRO A 324 -14.69 21.30 -0.61
C PRO A 324 -13.39 20.57 -0.22
N ASP A 325 -12.76 20.94 0.89
CA ASP A 325 -11.63 20.24 1.49
C ASP A 325 -12.02 18.87 2.07
N LEU A 326 -13.30 18.67 2.36
CA LEU A 326 -13.90 17.41 2.82
C LEU A 326 -14.50 16.58 1.68
N ASN A 327 -14.24 16.95 0.42
CA ASN A 327 -14.77 16.26 -0.76
C ASN A 327 -14.37 14.78 -0.85
N TYR A 328 -15.14 14.06 -1.68
CA TYR A 328 -15.36 12.61 -1.65
C TYR A 328 -16.05 12.19 -0.34
N PRO A 329 -17.33 12.59 -0.15
CA PRO A 329 -18.07 12.38 1.09
C PRO A 329 -18.17 10.90 1.52
N PRO A 330 -18.18 10.60 2.83
CA PRO A 330 -18.47 9.26 3.34
C PRO A 330 -19.92 8.80 3.08
N GLN A 331 -20.83 9.70 2.71
CA GLN A 331 -22.21 9.38 2.33
C GLN A 331 -22.35 9.01 0.83
N PHE A 332 -21.56 8.06 0.34
CA PHE A 332 -21.45 7.73 -1.08
C PHE A 332 -22.77 7.28 -1.73
N THR A 333 -23.70 6.65 -0.99
CA THR A 333 -25.08 6.39 -1.48
C THR A 333 -26.17 7.09 -0.69
N LEU A 334 -25.94 7.42 0.58
CA LEU A 334 -26.96 8.11 1.39
C LEU A 334 -27.33 9.47 0.80
N GLY A 335 -26.39 10.14 0.11
CA GLY A 335 -26.67 11.40 -0.56
C GLY A 335 -27.70 11.29 -1.70
N TRP A 336 -28.01 10.09 -2.21
CA TRP A 336 -29.08 9.93 -3.21
C TRP A 336 -30.47 10.27 -2.66
N ASP A 337 -30.70 10.03 -1.37
CA ASP A 337 -31.99 10.32 -0.75
C ASP A 337 -32.29 11.82 -0.70
N ASP A 338 -31.26 12.67 -0.65
CA ASP A 338 -31.42 14.13 -0.60
C ASP A 338 -31.78 14.76 -1.96
N VAL A 339 -31.55 14.04 -3.06
CA VAL A 339 -31.79 14.53 -4.42
C VAL A 339 -33.02 13.82 -4.97
N PRO A 340 -34.18 14.50 -5.15
CA PRO A 340 -35.46 13.85 -5.44
C PRO A 340 -35.40 12.86 -6.61
N LEU A 341 -34.65 13.21 -7.66
CA LEU A 341 -34.54 12.38 -8.84
C LEU A 341 -33.58 11.20 -8.67
N LEU A 342 -32.50 11.34 -7.88
CA LEU A 342 -31.60 10.21 -7.61
C LEU A 342 -32.30 9.17 -6.75
N ARG A 343 -33.08 9.60 -5.74
CA ARG A 343 -33.86 8.74 -4.85
C ARG A 343 -34.72 7.72 -5.62
N THR A 344 -35.29 8.12 -6.75
CA THR A 344 -36.19 7.26 -7.55
C THR A 344 -35.47 6.55 -8.71
N THR A 345 -34.28 7.00 -9.11
CA THR A 345 -33.59 6.50 -10.31
C THR A 345 -32.34 5.67 -10.04
N TYR A 346 -31.73 5.72 -8.85
CA TYR A 346 -30.56 4.87 -8.55
C TYR A 346 -30.81 3.36 -8.78
N PRO A 347 -32.01 2.77 -8.58
CA PRO A 347 -32.22 1.35 -8.89
C PRO A 347 -32.03 1.02 -10.38
N GLN A 348 -32.13 2.01 -11.28
CA GLN A 348 -31.88 1.81 -12.72
C GLN A 348 -30.42 1.44 -13.01
N LEU A 349 -29.47 1.77 -12.12
CA LEU A 349 -28.07 1.35 -12.22
C LEU A 349 -27.95 -0.19 -12.32
N SER A 350 -28.87 -0.93 -11.70
CA SER A 350 -28.88 -2.39 -11.70
C SER A 350 -29.02 -2.99 -13.11
N THR A 351 -29.49 -2.21 -14.08
CA THR A 351 -29.63 -2.64 -15.46
C THR A 351 -28.29 -2.91 -16.17
N LEU A 352 -27.15 -2.44 -15.64
CA LEU A 352 -25.82 -2.84 -16.15
C LEU A 352 -25.54 -4.33 -16.00
N SER A 353 -26.02 -4.93 -14.91
CA SER A 353 -25.79 -6.36 -14.69
C SER A 353 -26.40 -7.20 -15.81
N ARG A 354 -27.49 -6.74 -16.43
CA ARG A 354 -28.15 -7.41 -17.57
C ARG A 354 -27.31 -7.38 -18.85
N THR A 355 -26.35 -6.46 -18.96
CA THR A 355 -25.40 -6.40 -20.08
C THR A 355 -24.11 -7.14 -19.78
N GLY A 356 -24.03 -7.84 -18.64
CA GLY A 356 -22.81 -8.51 -18.18
C GLY A 356 -21.75 -7.56 -17.61
N THR A 357 -22.09 -6.28 -17.40
CA THR A 357 -21.16 -5.29 -16.84
C THR A 357 -21.28 -5.27 -15.31
N GLN A 358 -20.17 -5.47 -14.62
CA GLN A 358 -20.09 -5.29 -13.17
C GLN A 358 -20.10 -3.80 -12.81
N LEU A 359 -20.99 -3.41 -11.91
CA LEU A 359 -21.09 -2.05 -11.39
C LEU A 359 -20.31 -1.91 -10.09
N GLY A 360 -19.46 -0.89 -10.04
CA GLY A 360 -18.78 -0.44 -8.83
C GLY A 360 -19.21 0.96 -8.40
N LEU A 361 -19.23 1.20 -7.09
CA LEU A 361 -19.39 2.53 -6.51
C LEU A 361 -18.18 2.87 -5.62
N TRP A 362 -17.62 4.07 -5.81
CA TRP A 362 -16.52 4.56 -4.99
C TRP A 362 -17.05 5.19 -3.71
N TRP A 363 -16.72 4.58 -2.58
CA TRP A 363 -16.98 5.11 -1.26
C TRP A 363 -15.85 6.04 -0.86
N GLY A 364 -16.09 7.35 -1.02
CA GLY A 364 -15.18 8.39 -0.56
C GLY A 364 -14.96 8.34 0.95
N ARG A 365 -13.71 8.47 1.44
CA ARG A 365 -13.39 8.57 2.87
C ARG A 365 -14.04 7.47 3.74
N ALA A 366 -13.89 6.21 3.34
CA ALA A 366 -14.53 5.05 3.92
C ALA A 366 -14.20 4.79 5.43
N THR A 367 -13.19 5.46 5.99
CA THR A 367 -12.88 5.42 7.44
C THR A 367 -13.33 6.66 8.20
N GLN A 368 -14.26 7.44 7.63
CA GLN A 368 -14.83 8.61 8.25
C GLN A 368 -16.36 8.50 8.29
N HIS A 369 -16.97 9.23 9.21
CA HIS A 369 -18.40 9.38 9.32
C HIS A 369 -18.79 10.86 9.23
N ALA A 370 -20.02 11.09 8.77
CA ALA A 370 -20.66 12.38 8.81
C ALA A 370 -22.17 12.21 9.04
N GLY A 371 -22.66 12.79 10.12
CA GLY A 371 -24.10 12.76 10.48
C GLY A 371 -25.01 13.59 9.57
N SER A 372 -24.46 14.46 8.72
CA SER A 372 -25.20 15.28 7.77
C SER A 372 -24.41 15.51 6.48
N TRP A 373 -25.11 15.87 5.40
CA TRP A 373 -24.48 16.30 4.15
C TRP A 373 -23.72 17.62 4.35
N ASP A 374 -22.52 17.72 3.77
CA ASP A 374 -21.64 18.90 3.80
C ASP A 374 -21.42 19.45 5.23
N PRO A 375 -20.92 18.61 6.17
CA PRO A 375 -20.68 19.03 7.54
C PRO A 375 -19.41 19.88 7.62
N GLU A 376 -19.27 20.68 8.67
CA GLU A 376 -18.05 21.47 8.91
C GLU A 376 -16.82 20.62 9.26
N LYS A 377 -17.05 19.40 9.75
CA LYS A 377 -16.00 18.43 10.09
C LYS A 377 -16.49 17.01 9.87
N LEU A 378 -15.54 16.12 9.63
CA LEU A 378 -15.76 14.67 9.62
C LEU A 378 -15.20 14.08 10.90
N GLU A 379 -15.81 13.00 11.39
CA GLU A 379 -15.28 12.22 12.50
C GLU A 379 -14.67 10.90 12.01
N PRO A 380 -13.65 10.36 12.70
CA PRO A 380 -13.19 9.00 12.42
C PRO A 380 -14.33 8.00 12.59
N LEU A 381 -14.36 6.98 11.74
CA LEU A 381 -15.34 5.92 11.84
C LEU A 381 -15.12 5.09 13.12
N ASP A 382 -15.99 5.26 14.11
CA ASP A 382 -16.08 4.39 15.27
C ASP A 382 -16.86 3.09 14.95
N LEU A 383 -16.19 1.94 15.09
CA LEU A 383 -16.77 0.61 14.86
C LEU A 383 -17.60 0.08 16.04
N GLU A 384 -17.57 0.75 17.18
CA GLU A 384 -18.41 0.43 18.34
C GLU A 384 -19.68 1.30 18.38
N SER A 385 -19.74 2.37 17.58
CA SER A 385 -20.90 3.25 17.43
C SER A 385 -22.03 2.59 16.61
N ARG A 386 -23.19 2.38 17.24
CA ARG A 386 -24.38 1.82 16.58
C ARG A 386 -24.87 2.70 15.42
N ASP A 387 -24.77 4.02 15.55
CA ASP A 387 -25.22 4.94 14.51
C ASP A 387 -24.33 4.86 13.27
N HIS A 388 -23.01 4.81 13.45
CA HIS A 388 -22.06 4.63 12.35
C HIS A 388 -22.29 3.31 11.61
N LEU A 389 -22.43 2.21 12.36
CA LEU A 389 -22.68 0.88 11.79
C LEU A 389 -24.04 0.82 11.07
N ARG A 390 -25.07 1.49 11.59
CA ARG A 390 -26.36 1.61 10.92
C ARG A 390 -26.23 2.34 9.59
N ASP A 391 -25.49 3.44 9.54
CA ASP A 391 -25.30 4.21 8.30
C ASP A 391 -24.47 3.44 7.28
N ILE A 392 -23.41 2.73 7.70
CA ILE A 392 -22.69 1.78 6.84
C ILE A 392 -23.64 0.75 6.24
N ALA A 393 -24.46 0.09 7.08
CA ALA A 393 -25.39 -0.93 6.64
C ALA A 393 -26.42 -0.37 5.63
N ARG A 394 -26.96 0.83 5.88
CA ARG A 394 -27.87 1.52 4.96
C ARG A 394 -27.19 1.83 3.62
N GLN A 395 -25.96 2.32 3.64
CA GLN A 395 -25.22 2.63 2.43
C GLN A 395 -24.98 1.40 1.55
N LEU A 396 -24.51 0.32 2.17
CA LEU A 396 -24.29 -0.94 1.46
C LEU A 396 -25.59 -1.55 0.95
N ALA A 397 -26.69 -1.43 1.69
CA ALA A 397 -28.00 -1.90 1.25
C ALA A 397 -28.48 -1.14 0.00
N MET A 398 -28.28 0.18 -0.05
CA MET A 398 -28.61 1.01 -1.22
C MET A 398 -27.71 0.66 -2.41
N ALA A 399 -26.40 0.51 -2.19
CA ALA A 399 -25.45 0.08 -3.21
C ALA A 399 -25.81 -1.29 -3.81
N HIS A 400 -26.10 -2.27 -2.96
CA HIS A 400 -26.54 -3.61 -3.37
C HIS A 400 -27.85 -3.53 -4.17
N ARG A 401 -28.84 -2.75 -3.72
CA ARG A 401 -30.09 -2.54 -4.47
C ARG A 401 -29.87 -1.84 -5.82
N ALA A 402 -28.86 -0.98 -5.92
CA ALA A 402 -28.42 -0.38 -7.17
C ALA A 402 -27.73 -1.39 -8.11
N GLY A 403 -27.54 -2.64 -7.68
CA GLY A 403 -26.85 -3.68 -8.44
C GLY A 403 -25.33 -3.57 -8.40
N ALA A 404 -24.76 -2.85 -7.42
CA ALA A 404 -23.31 -2.81 -7.24
C ALA A 404 -22.77 -4.18 -6.84
N THR A 405 -21.73 -4.63 -7.54
CA THR A 405 -20.97 -5.84 -7.25
C THR A 405 -19.54 -5.51 -6.80
N LEU A 406 -19.14 -4.24 -6.90
CA LEU A 406 -17.84 -3.73 -6.47
C LEU A 406 -18.05 -2.49 -5.59
N ILE A 407 -17.24 -2.32 -4.55
CA ILE A 407 -17.18 -1.08 -3.77
C ILE A 407 -15.72 -0.71 -3.59
N GLY A 408 -15.32 0.46 -4.07
CA GLY A 408 -14.01 1.01 -3.76
C GLY A 408 -14.04 1.72 -2.41
N LEU A 409 -13.09 1.42 -1.55
CA LEU A 409 -12.96 2.00 -0.21
C LEU A 409 -11.86 3.06 -0.25
N ASP A 410 -12.19 4.27 -0.71
CA ASP A 410 -11.28 5.42 -0.71
C ASP A 410 -10.94 5.82 0.72
N GLY A 411 -9.73 6.33 0.91
CA GLY A 411 -9.31 6.87 2.19
C GLY A 411 -9.45 5.84 3.29
N LEU A 412 -9.15 4.56 3.01
CA LEU A 412 -9.04 3.48 4.00
C LEU A 412 -7.81 3.74 4.88
N ASN A 413 -7.90 4.79 5.69
CA ASN A 413 -6.77 5.46 6.30
C ASN A 413 -6.48 4.86 7.68
N HIS A 414 -5.30 4.28 7.79
CA HIS A 414 -4.79 3.68 9.02
C HIS A 414 -4.78 4.64 10.22
N TRP A 415 -4.59 5.94 9.99
CA TRP A 415 -4.60 6.97 11.05
C TRP A 415 -5.98 7.21 11.69
N LEU A 416 -7.04 6.86 10.97
CA LEU A 416 -8.43 7.11 11.39
C LEU A 416 -9.06 5.83 11.92
N VAL A 417 -8.86 4.72 11.20
CA VAL A 417 -9.24 3.38 11.64
C VAL A 417 -8.01 2.51 11.47
N PRO A 418 -7.46 1.91 12.54
CA PRO A 418 -6.28 1.08 12.45
C PRO A 418 -6.47 -0.11 11.49
N ALA A 419 -5.38 -0.59 10.89
CA ALA A 419 -5.45 -1.58 9.80
C ALA A 419 -6.05 -2.93 10.24
N TRP A 420 -5.83 -3.34 11.50
CA TRP A 420 -6.48 -4.53 12.07
C TRP A 420 -7.99 -4.37 12.20
N ASP A 421 -8.48 -3.16 12.47
CA ASP A 421 -9.91 -2.85 12.53
C ASP A 421 -10.51 -2.64 11.13
N GLN A 422 -9.75 -2.11 10.17
CA GLN A 422 -10.13 -2.07 8.75
C GLN A 422 -10.37 -3.48 8.22
N ARG A 423 -9.48 -4.43 8.51
CA ARG A 423 -9.67 -5.84 8.13
C ARG A 423 -10.92 -6.44 8.76
N ARG A 424 -11.17 -6.16 10.05
CA ARG A 424 -12.39 -6.57 10.76
C ARG A 424 -13.64 -6.03 10.06
N LEU A 425 -13.62 -4.75 9.68
CA LEU A 425 -14.70 -4.09 8.93
C LEU A 425 -14.93 -4.74 7.57
N ILE A 426 -13.88 -4.93 6.75
CA ILE A 426 -13.99 -5.58 5.43
C ILE A 426 -14.60 -6.98 5.55
N ARG A 427 -14.13 -7.80 6.49
CA ARG A 427 -14.71 -9.13 6.74
C ARG A 427 -16.15 -9.08 7.20
N ALA A 428 -16.54 -8.11 8.02
CA ALA A 428 -17.93 -7.92 8.42
C ALA A 428 -18.80 -7.55 7.21
N MET A 429 -18.38 -6.59 6.39
CA MET A 429 -19.13 -6.18 5.19
C MET A 429 -19.28 -7.33 4.18
N ARG A 430 -18.22 -8.12 3.97
CA ARG A 430 -18.26 -9.31 3.09
C ARG A 430 -19.17 -10.42 3.60
N ARG A 431 -19.27 -10.62 4.92
CA ARG A 431 -20.24 -11.58 5.49
C ARG A 431 -21.68 -11.15 5.25
N VAL A 432 -21.95 -9.85 5.30
CA VAL A 432 -23.31 -9.32 5.05
C VAL A 432 -23.63 -9.29 3.55
N TYR A 433 -22.66 -8.93 2.70
CA TYR A 433 -22.83 -8.84 1.25
C TYR A 433 -21.74 -9.65 0.51
N PRO A 434 -21.86 -11.00 0.50
CA PRO A 434 -20.82 -11.87 -0.09
C PRO A 434 -20.67 -11.73 -1.61
N SER A 435 -21.67 -11.16 -2.29
CA SER A 435 -21.64 -10.86 -3.72
C SER A 435 -20.85 -9.59 -4.08
N ILE A 436 -20.49 -8.77 -3.08
CA ILE A 436 -19.76 -7.52 -3.28
C ILE A 436 -18.26 -7.74 -3.02
N THR A 437 -17.44 -7.35 -4.00
CA THR A 437 -15.98 -7.25 -3.82
C THR A 437 -15.63 -5.84 -3.33
N PHE A 438 -14.89 -5.74 -2.23
CA PHE A 438 -14.40 -4.48 -1.69
C PHE A 438 -12.95 -4.25 -2.10
N VAL A 439 -12.65 -3.10 -2.70
CA VAL A 439 -11.30 -2.74 -3.18
C VAL A 439 -10.72 -1.67 -2.27
N ALA A 440 -9.58 -1.94 -1.62
CA ALA A 440 -8.96 -1.02 -0.66
C ALA A 440 -8.11 0.06 -1.35
N GLU A 441 -8.38 1.34 -1.07
CA GLU A 441 -7.56 2.49 -1.47
C GLU A 441 -7.12 3.32 -0.24
N PRO A 442 -5.84 3.73 -0.14
CA PRO A 442 -4.72 3.39 -1.01
C PRO A 442 -4.33 1.91 -0.90
N MET A 443 -3.36 1.47 -1.70
CA MET A 443 -2.78 0.13 -1.60
C MET A 443 -2.45 -0.16 -0.13
N CYS A 444 -3.13 -1.18 0.39
CA CYS A 444 -3.10 -1.57 1.78
C CYS A 444 -1.91 -2.50 2.06
N ALA A 445 -1.68 -2.80 3.34
CA ALA A 445 -0.74 -3.84 3.73
C ALA A 445 -1.18 -5.22 3.22
N ASP A 446 -0.20 -6.10 3.03
CA ASP A 446 -0.37 -7.48 2.58
C ASP A 446 -1.51 -8.23 3.28
N PHE A 447 -1.64 -8.15 4.60
CA PHE A 447 -2.65 -8.90 5.36
C PHE A 447 -4.08 -8.36 5.16
N ILE A 448 -4.24 -7.12 4.70
CA ILE A 448 -5.53 -6.61 4.21
C ILE A 448 -5.76 -7.07 2.78
N GLN A 449 -4.72 -7.16 1.94
CA GLN A 449 -4.84 -7.62 0.56
C GLN A 449 -5.25 -9.10 0.45
N VAL A 450 -5.15 -9.87 1.53
CA VAL A 450 -5.81 -11.19 1.67
C VAL A 450 -7.32 -11.08 1.47
N ASP A 451 -7.95 -10.06 2.06
CA ASP A 451 -9.40 -9.93 2.13
C ASP A 451 -10.01 -8.97 1.09
N ALA A 452 -9.18 -8.16 0.41
CA ALA A 452 -9.62 -7.18 -0.56
C ALA A 452 -8.56 -6.96 -1.66
N PRO A 453 -8.94 -6.78 -2.94
CA PRO A 453 -8.05 -6.19 -3.93
C PRO A 453 -7.49 -4.84 -3.46
N GLY A 454 -6.26 -4.51 -3.85
CA GLY A 454 -5.63 -3.23 -3.53
C GLY A 454 -5.70 -2.23 -4.69
N PHE A 455 -5.61 -0.93 -4.42
CA PHE A 455 -5.65 0.12 -5.43
C PHE A 455 -4.41 1.03 -5.40
N MET A 456 -3.79 1.22 -6.56
CA MET A 456 -2.61 2.05 -6.74
C MET A 456 -2.83 3.10 -7.81
N ILE A 457 -2.31 4.29 -7.55
CA ILE A 457 -2.16 5.32 -8.58
C ILE A 457 -1.02 4.91 -9.52
N ALA A 458 -1.32 4.81 -10.81
CA ALA A 458 -0.39 4.40 -11.85
C ALA A 458 0.17 5.54 -12.72
N TYR A 459 -0.27 6.78 -12.46
CA TYR A 459 0.26 7.97 -13.10
C TYR A 459 1.10 8.84 -12.14
N THR A 460 1.89 9.77 -12.68
CA THR A 460 2.53 10.84 -11.91
C THR A 460 2.24 12.21 -12.53
N ALA A 461 2.06 13.22 -11.68
CA ALA A 461 1.85 14.60 -12.09
C ALA A 461 3.20 15.33 -12.26
N ASN A 462 4.11 14.75 -13.03
CA ASN A 462 5.45 15.29 -13.22
C ASN A 462 5.39 16.51 -14.15
N LYS A 463 5.48 17.72 -13.57
CA LYS A 463 5.51 18.99 -14.34
C LYS A 463 6.71 19.09 -15.29
N ASN A 464 7.76 18.33 -15.05
CA ASN A 464 8.97 18.29 -15.87
C ASN A 464 9.01 17.08 -16.82
N ALA A 465 7.88 16.40 -17.02
CA ALA A 465 7.77 15.29 -17.97
C ALA A 465 8.18 15.74 -19.38
N ARG A 466 9.21 15.10 -19.92
CA ARG A 466 9.75 15.32 -21.27
C ARG A 466 9.22 14.31 -22.27
N ASN A 467 8.79 13.14 -21.81
CA ASN A 467 8.26 12.07 -22.62
C ASN A 467 7.07 11.39 -21.92
N ASP A 468 6.32 10.58 -22.65
CA ASP A 468 5.10 9.98 -22.13
C ASP A 468 5.34 8.99 -20.99
N ARG A 469 6.49 8.30 -21.01
CA ARG A 469 6.85 7.34 -19.96
C ARG A 469 7.04 8.03 -18.61
N ASP A 470 7.39 9.32 -18.61
CA ASP A 470 7.53 10.11 -17.39
C ASP A 470 6.19 10.27 -16.64
N PHE A 471 5.05 9.96 -17.27
CA PHE A 471 3.75 9.93 -16.60
C PHE A 471 3.39 8.55 -16.05
N HIS A 472 4.08 7.47 -16.43
CA HIS A 472 3.80 6.12 -15.92
C HIS A 472 4.57 5.89 -14.62
N LYS A 473 3.85 5.81 -13.50
CA LYS A 473 4.46 5.59 -12.18
C LYS A 473 4.86 4.13 -11.97
N LEU A 474 4.12 3.18 -12.57
CA LEU A 474 4.36 1.75 -12.41
C LEU A 474 5.16 1.22 -13.58
N THR A 475 6.33 0.66 -13.27
CA THR A 475 7.27 0.11 -14.26
C THR A 475 7.65 -1.34 -13.97
N THR A 476 7.22 -1.89 -12.84
CA THR A 476 7.48 -3.27 -12.41
C THR A 476 6.19 -3.94 -11.93
N PRO A 477 6.11 -5.27 -11.98
CA PRO A 477 5.08 -6.02 -11.26
C PRO A 477 5.13 -5.78 -9.75
N HIS A 478 4.06 -6.16 -9.06
CA HIS A 478 4.03 -6.08 -7.60
C HIS A 478 4.70 -7.32 -6.99
N TYR A 479 6.03 -7.41 -7.06
CA TYR A 479 6.80 -8.60 -6.69
C TYR A 479 6.44 -9.21 -5.31
N LEU A 480 6.20 -8.39 -4.29
CA LEU A 480 5.81 -8.91 -2.97
C LEU A 480 4.41 -9.52 -2.98
N ALA A 481 3.45 -8.92 -3.68
CA ALA A 481 2.10 -9.49 -3.79
C ALA A 481 2.12 -10.77 -4.63
N ASP A 482 2.89 -10.80 -5.73
CA ASP A 482 3.12 -12.02 -6.53
C ASP A 482 3.67 -13.17 -5.66
N PHE A 483 4.59 -12.86 -4.75
CA PHE A 483 5.28 -13.84 -3.90
C PHE A 483 4.46 -14.30 -2.69
N LEU A 484 3.78 -13.38 -2.01
CA LEU A 484 3.03 -13.65 -0.79
C LEU A 484 1.62 -14.14 -1.07
N LEU A 485 0.99 -13.59 -2.11
CA LEU A 485 -0.42 -13.71 -2.44
C LEU A 485 -0.65 -14.08 -3.93
N PRO A 486 -0.19 -15.26 -4.42
CA PRO A 486 -0.57 -15.72 -5.75
C PRO A 486 -2.08 -15.64 -5.98
N GLY A 487 -2.49 -15.02 -7.09
CA GLY A 487 -3.90 -14.74 -7.37
C GLY A 487 -4.40 -13.37 -6.86
N HIS A 488 -3.52 -12.53 -6.30
CA HIS A 488 -3.91 -11.17 -5.91
C HIS A 488 -4.48 -10.34 -7.06
N GLU A 489 -5.28 -9.36 -6.68
CA GLU A 489 -5.78 -8.32 -7.56
C GLU A 489 -5.26 -6.96 -7.07
N SER A 490 -4.51 -6.27 -7.94
CA SER A 490 -3.98 -4.93 -7.69
C SER A 490 -4.43 -4.01 -8.82
N TRP A 491 -5.25 -3.02 -8.51
CA TRP A 491 -5.80 -2.05 -9.45
C TRP A 491 -4.79 -0.93 -9.70
N ALA A 492 -4.62 -0.54 -10.95
CA ALA A 492 -3.70 0.50 -11.39
C ALA A 492 -4.49 1.63 -12.07
N TYR A 493 -4.73 2.71 -11.33
CA TYR A 493 -5.47 3.87 -11.80
C TYR A 493 -4.63 4.80 -12.66
N PHE A 494 -5.07 4.97 -13.91
CA PHE A 494 -4.41 5.81 -14.89
C PHE A 494 -5.40 6.82 -15.48
N ARG A 495 -4.96 8.07 -15.58
CA ARG A 495 -5.75 9.16 -16.15
C ARG A 495 -4.92 10.02 -17.08
N TYR A 496 -5.54 10.54 -18.12
CA TYR A 496 -4.87 11.31 -19.16
C TYR A 496 -4.78 12.82 -18.90
N SER A 497 -5.45 13.32 -17.87
CA SER A 497 -5.50 14.75 -17.55
C SER A 497 -4.12 15.38 -17.34
N GLU A 498 -3.15 14.62 -16.80
CA GLU A 498 -1.78 15.09 -16.59
C GLU A 498 -1.02 15.22 -17.92
N ILE A 499 -1.22 14.27 -18.84
CA ILE A 499 -0.64 14.31 -20.19
C ILE A 499 -1.24 15.47 -20.97
N GLN A 500 -2.56 15.59 -20.98
CA GLN A 500 -3.28 16.64 -21.73
C GLN A 500 -2.98 18.06 -21.23
N ARG A 501 -2.61 18.23 -19.96
CA ARG A 501 -2.19 19.53 -19.43
C ARG A 501 -0.88 20.02 -20.06
N ILE A 502 0.04 19.11 -20.37
CA ILE A 502 1.35 19.42 -20.97
C ILE A 502 1.28 19.36 -22.50
N ARG A 503 0.49 18.42 -23.03
CA ARG A 503 0.29 18.19 -24.46
C ARG A 503 -1.19 18.10 -24.77
N PRO A 504 -1.87 19.25 -24.94
CA PRO A 504 -3.27 19.27 -25.31
C PRO A 504 -3.50 18.49 -26.60
N GLY A 505 -4.47 17.57 -26.58
CA GLY A 505 -4.77 16.71 -27.71
C GLY A 505 -5.77 15.62 -27.35
N ASN A 506 -6.34 15.01 -28.39
CA ASN A 506 -7.24 13.88 -28.25
C ASN A 506 -6.45 12.62 -27.94
N ILE A 507 -6.87 11.88 -26.91
CA ILE A 507 -6.33 10.56 -26.59
C ILE A 507 -7.08 9.54 -27.46
N SER A 508 -6.37 8.88 -28.36
CA SER A 508 -6.96 7.88 -29.26
C SER A 508 -7.26 6.57 -28.55
N ALA A 509 -8.23 5.79 -29.06
CA ALA A 509 -8.54 4.46 -28.54
C ALA A 509 -7.31 3.51 -28.58
N ALA A 510 -6.50 3.60 -29.64
CA ALA A 510 -5.25 2.84 -29.74
C ALA A 510 -4.26 3.20 -28.62
N ARG A 511 -4.20 4.48 -28.22
CA ARG A 511 -3.36 4.89 -27.09
C ARG A 511 -3.89 4.33 -25.77
N VAL A 512 -5.20 4.45 -25.53
CA VAL A 512 -5.85 3.90 -24.33
C VAL A 512 -5.60 2.39 -24.21
N GLN A 513 -5.75 1.67 -25.31
CA GLN A 513 -5.46 0.24 -25.37
C GLN A 513 -4.00 -0.07 -25.06
N SER A 514 -3.05 0.71 -25.59
CA SER A 514 -1.62 0.51 -25.36
C SER A 514 -1.26 0.68 -23.88
N ASP A 515 -1.74 1.74 -23.23
CA ASP A 515 -1.45 2.00 -21.83
C ASP A 515 -2.11 0.96 -20.91
N ALA A 516 -3.36 0.59 -21.18
CA ALA A 516 -4.05 -0.49 -20.46
C ALA A 516 -3.29 -1.82 -20.59
N SER A 517 -2.84 -2.17 -21.80
CA SER A 517 -2.05 -3.38 -22.04
C SER A 517 -0.69 -3.35 -21.34
N ALA A 518 -0.04 -2.18 -21.25
CA ALA A 518 1.22 -2.02 -20.54
C ALA A 518 1.06 -2.29 -19.02
N LEU A 519 0.01 -1.75 -18.40
CA LEU A 519 -0.30 -2.04 -16.99
C LEU A 519 -0.69 -3.50 -16.77
N ALA A 520 -1.51 -4.05 -17.66
CA ALA A 520 -1.93 -5.44 -17.61
C ALA A 520 -0.77 -6.43 -17.70
N LYS A 521 0.24 -6.16 -18.53
CA LYS A 521 1.48 -6.96 -18.63
C LYS A 521 2.29 -6.99 -17.33
N LEU A 522 2.18 -5.96 -16.51
CA LEU A 522 2.80 -5.90 -15.18
C LEU A 522 1.93 -6.55 -14.09
N GLY A 523 0.81 -7.21 -14.47
CA GLY A 523 -0.07 -7.93 -13.55
C GLY A 523 -1.14 -7.09 -12.87
N TYR A 524 -1.21 -5.79 -13.17
CA TYR A 524 -2.23 -4.90 -12.60
C TYR A 524 -3.53 -4.92 -13.41
N VAL A 525 -4.66 -4.79 -12.72
CA VAL A 525 -5.95 -4.50 -13.35
C VAL A 525 -5.96 -3.03 -13.76
N PRO A 526 -6.02 -2.70 -15.07
CA PRO A 526 -6.03 -1.31 -15.50
C PRO A 526 -7.35 -0.65 -15.09
N VAL A 527 -7.27 0.48 -14.40
CA VAL A 527 -8.43 1.32 -14.08
C VAL A 527 -8.28 2.63 -14.84
N ILE A 528 -9.07 2.82 -15.88
CA ILE A 528 -8.80 3.85 -16.87
C ILE A 528 -9.92 4.90 -16.89
N VAL A 529 -9.54 6.17 -16.73
CA VAL A 529 -10.44 7.29 -17.05
C VAL A 529 -10.32 7.59 -18.54
N SER A 530 -11.37 7.27 -19.30
CA SER A 530 -11.36 7.42 -20.76
C SER A 530 -12.75 7.77 -21.30
N THR A 531 -12.77 8.54 -22.38
CA THR A 531 -13.95 8.81 -23.20
C THR A 531 -14.08 7.87 -24.40
N VAL A 532 -13.11 6.98 -24.63
CA VAL A 532 -13.08 6.02 -25.75
C VAL A 532 -13.06 4.57 -25.24
N SER A 533 -13.57 3.65 -26.07
CA SER A 533 -13.61 2.20 -25.84
C SER A 533 -12.23 1.54 -25.92
N LEU A 534 -12.10 0.34 -25.34
CA LEU A 534 -10.94 -0.53 -25.60
C LEU A 534 -11.13 -1.27 -26.91
N THR A 535 -10.12 -1.23 -27.78
CA THR A 535 -10.18 -1.89 -29.10
C THR A 535 -9.90 -3.39 -29.02
N ASP A 536 -9.21 -3.84 -27.97
CA ASP A 536 -8.85 -5.23 -27.71
C ASP A 536 -8.86 -5.49 -26.19
N PRO A 537 -10.03 -5.76 -25.59
CA PRO A 537 -10.15 -5.89 -24.15
C PRO A 537 -9.34 -7.05 -23.57
N ASP A 538 -9.08 -8.10 -24.35
CA ASP A 538 -8.31 -9.26 -23.88
C ASP A 538 -6.84 -8.89 -23.64
N ARG A 539 -6.28 -7.99 -24.46
CA ARG A 539 -4.94 -7.43 -24.22
C ARG A 539 -4.84 -6.52 -22.99
N ALA A 540 -5.96 -6.10 -22.42
CA ALA A 540 -6.03 -5.32 -21.19
C ALA A 540 -6.34 -6.17 -19.95
N ARG A 541 -6.42 -7.50 -20.07
CA ARG A 541 -6.58 -8.42 -18.93
C ARG A 541 -5.27 -8.56 -18.17
N ALA A 542 -5.31 -8.31 -16.87
CA ALA A 542 -4.15 -8.36 -15.99
C ALA A 542 -3.46 -9.76 -16.01
N ALA A 543 -2.19 -9.78 -16.37
CA ALA A 543 -1.37 -11.00 -16.41
C ALA A 543 -1.22 -11.64 -15.02
N GLU A 544 -0.96 -12.94 -15.00
CA GLU A 544 -0.69 -13.69 -13.76
C GLU A 544 0.81 -13.65 -13.47
N THR A 545 1.33 -12.47 -13.10
CA THR A 545 2.77 -12.23 -12.98
C THR A 545 3.46 -13.12 -11.96
N TRP A 546 2.76 -13.60 -10.92
CA TRP A 546 3.29 -14.60 -9.99
C TRP A 546 3.74 -15.91 -10.66
N LYS A 547 3.27 -16.20 -11.88
CA LYS A 547 3.76 -17.33 -12.69
C LYS A 547 5.08 -17.07 -13.40
N THR A 548 5.56 -15.83 -13.45
CA THR A 548 6.79 -15.45 -14.15
C THR A 548 7.80 -14.79 -13.24
N THR A 549 7.37 -13.92 -12.32
CA THR A 549 8.22 -13.16 -11.39
C THR A 549 8.68 -13.99 -10.20
N VAL A 550 7.92 -15.01 -9.79
CA VAL A 550 8.32 -15.94 -8.73
C VAL A 550 9.09 -17.11 -9.36
N PRO A 551 10.33 -17.40 -8.89
CA PRO A 551 11.08 -18.58 -9.30
C PRO A 551 10.25 -19.85 -9.16
N GLU A 552 10.37 -20.77 -10.12
CA GLU A 552 9.50 -21.96 -10.19
C GLU A 552 9.52 -22.80 -8.92
N HIS A 553 10.70 -23.01 -8.32
CA HIS A 553 10.85 -23.76 -7.07
C HIS A 553 10.25 -23.04 -5.85
N LEU A 554 9.97 -21.73 -5.95
CA LEU A 554 9.30 -20.95 -4.92
C LEU A 554 7.79 -20.82 -5.17
N ARG A 555 7.27 -21.22 -6.34
CA ARG A 555 5.83 -21.08 -6.61
C ARG A 555 5.03 -22.01 -5.70
N GLN A 556 3.95 -21.48 -5.14
CA GLN A 556 3.03 -22.30 -4.36
C GLN A 556 2.34 -23.32 -5.28
N LYS A 557 2.25 -24.57 -4.82
CA LYS A 557 1.46 -25.59 -5.52
C LYS A 557 -0.03 -25.26 -5.40
N PRO A 558 -0.84 -25.44 -6.46
CA PRO A 558 -2.28 -25.16 -6.44
C PRO A 558 -3.05 -25.84 -5.30
N GLU A 559 -2.59 -27.02 -4.85
CA GLU A 559 -3.22 -27.82 -3.81
C GLU A 559 -3.11 -27.22 -2.41
N ALA A 560 -2.07 -26.40 -2.15
CA ALA A 560 -1.88 -25.72 -0.87
C ALA A 560 -2.84 -24.53 -0.65
N ILE A 561 -3.58 -24.11 -1.70
CA ILE A 561 -4.45 -22.93 -1.68
C ILE A 561 -5.87 -23.28 -1.18
N ARG A 562 -6.19 -24.56 -0.96
CA ARG A 562 -7.56 -25.04 -0.66
C ARG A 562 -7.75 -25.70 0.71
N ALA A 563 -6.85 -25.52 1.68
CA ALA A 563 -7.14 -25.99 3.04
C ALA A 563 -8.22 -25.08 3.67
N ASP A 564 -9.26 -25.72 4.23
CA ASP A 564 -10.60 -25.21 4.58
C ASP A 564 -10.67 -23.83 5.29
N PRO A 565 -11.77 -23.07 5.06
CA PRO A 565 -11.98 -21.70 5.57
C PRO A 565 -12.13 -21.57 7.10
#